data_AF-A0A9D7WKP9-F1
#
_entry.id   AF-A0A9D7WKP9-F1
#
_cell.length_a   1.000
_cell.length_b   1.000
_cell.length_c   1.000
_cell.angle_alpha   90.00
_cell.angle_beta   90.00
_cell.angle_gamma   90.00
#
_symmetry.space_group_name_H-M   'P 1'
#
loop_
_entity.id
_entity.type
_entity.pdbx_description
1 polymer ?
#
loop_
_entity_poly.entity_id
_entity_poly.type
_entity_poly.pdbx_seq_one_letter_code
_entity_poly.pdbx_strand_id
1 'polypeptide(L)'
;MKKIFLLSLVLAFSVSSKSWADTYQVYMPSTMPGALSLAPSQFYIVNTNSRSTVSVDTENYISSYDISNWSFGSNDFVQVDGSSLDSGKSNPRIFQDFKGSSLTIRENRLVTVRDKGPDGIKNGDPGDTGDDGENRTYDRLIVINTADGSVASQTLIASNLSDYNHASAAGYEVVLEDKSATPDQLAVMELFQMTSYSENLTNAGSMVGDAIETKGSFSTTKITDADGVSLFRQEDDGSIHIGENSVVIVDSPNSSSGNDMIYSSAADGSTLQIGNIDSHRTIINGTLEVTGETSFQSTIDMQGNRITGLGAPQGQTDAVSKGYLDTALLGLPSKIYVDTVANNLFEGIEDSNAMSAALAALPNTAPDAEAYCGGGLGSYGNSQAFSLGCASNINDNFAVNFGASKLSSGGASVGNREFDDYSLKAGFIYKIGYKPSKSSKSNTAALETELYRQQASLRAIAEKEDYKDTKIAEYEKRLAKLEDQLEKLKVAMLAGNKELASLAK
;
A
#
# COMPACT_ATOMS: atom_id res chain seq x y z
N MET A 1 -11.89 32.14 63.46
CA MET A 1 -10.76 31.56 62.70
C MET A 1 -11.29 31.16 61.32
N LYS A 2 -11.02 31.96 60.27
CA LYS A 2 -10.15 31.62 59.11
C LYS A 2 -10.52 30.26 58.48
N LYS A 3 -10.87 30.11 57.20
CA LYS A 3 -10.19 30.63 55.99
C LYS A 3 -11.15 30.75 54.81
N ILE A 4 -11.04 31.87 54.09
CA ILE A 4 -11.57 32.11 52.74
C ILE A 4 -10.50 31.59 51.76
N PHE A 5 -10.88 30.74 50.80
CA PHE A 5 -10.01 30.26 49.74
C PHE A 5 -10.28 31.11 48.48
N LEU A 6 -9.37 32.04 48.18
CA LEU A 6 -9.35 32.78 46.91
C LEU A 6 -8.80 31.86 45.82
N LEU A 7 -9.57 31.67 44.76
CA LEU A 7 -9.15 31.01 43.53
C LEU A 7 -8.57 32.08 42.59
N SER A 8 -7.25 32.21 42.57
CA SER A 8 -6.52 33.08 41.63
C SER A 8 -6.19 32.30 40.36
N LEU A 9 -6.90 32.61 39.28
CA LEU A 9 -6.63 32.20 37.91
C LEU A 9 -5.41 32.98 37.39
N VAL A 10 -4.26 32.32 37.23
CA VAL A 10 -3.07 32.89 36.59
C VAL A 10 -3.07 32.42 35.13
N LEU A 11 -3.40 33.33 34.22
CA LEU A 11 -3.16 33.18 32.78
C LEU A 11 -1.65 33.26 32.55
N ALA A 12 -1.01 32.14 32.21
CA ALA A 12 0.36 32.12 31.72
C ALA A 12 0.35 32.43 30.21
N PHE A 13 0.59 33.69 29.85
CA PHE A 13 1.00 34.05 28.49
C PHE A 13 2.44 33.57 28.30
N SER A 14 2.64 32.51 27.52
CA SER A 14 3.95 32.13 27.01
C SER A 14 4.38 33.11 25.92
N VAL A 15 4.98 34.23 26.35
CA VAL A 15 5.67 35.13 25.43
C VAL A 15 6.97 34.45 25.05
N SER A 16 7.03 33.92 23.84
CA SER A 16 8.26 33.40 23.23
C SER A 16 9.32 34.51 23.21
N SER A 17 10.24 34.49 24.16
CA SER A 17 11.33 35.45 24.23
C SER A 17 12.30 35.13 23.11
N LYS A 18 12.23 35.90 22.03
CA LYS A 18 13.34 36.01 21.08
C LYS A 18 14.60 36.25 21.91
N SER A 19 15.60 35.38 21.80
CA SER A 19 16.88 35.58 22.48
C SER A 19 17.54 36.82 21.88
N TRP A 20 17.35 37.95 22.53
CA TRP A 20 18.11 39.15 22.24
C TRP A 20 19.49 38.97 22.87
N ALA A 21 20.52 39.49 22.21
CA ALA A 21 21.80 39.63 22.85
C ALA A 21 21.60 40.50 24.10
N ASP A 22 21.92 39.95 25.27
CA ASP A 22 21.85 40.70 26.51
C ASP A 22 23.02 41.68 26.57
N THR A 23 22.71 42.93 26.94
CA THR A 23 23.72 43.97 27.12
C THR A 23 24.14 44.01 28.59
N TYR A 24 25.43 43.96 28.86
CA TYR A 24 25.99 43.97 30.21
C TYR A 24 26.73 45.27 30.50
N GLN A 25 26.62 45.75 31.73
CA GLN A 25 27.48 46.79 32.31
C GLN A 25 28.28 46.20 33.45
N VAL A 26 29.60 46.40 33.43
CA VAL A 26 30.51 45.88 34.46
C VAL A 26 31.19 47.02 35.18
N TYR A 27 31.06 47.03 36.51
CA TYR A 27 31.60 48.05 37.41
C TYR A 27 32.76 47.44 38.19
N MET A 28 33.99 47.74 37.77
CA MET A 28 35.23 47.23 38.36
C MET A 28 35.82 48.20 39.39
N PRO A 29 36.55 47.71 40.40
CA PRO A 29 37.33 48.56 41.31
C PRO A 29 38.48 49.28 40.58
N SER A 30 38.98 50.36 41.17
CA SER A 30 40.17 51.05 40.67
C SER A 30 41.41 50.17 40.82
N THR A 31 42.23 50.15 39.78
CA THR A 31 43.47 49.37 39.69
C THR A 31 44.72 50.25 39.72
N MET A 32 44.54 51.56 40.01
CA MET A 32 45.63 52.51 40.15
C MET A 32 46.41 52.19 41.44
N PRO A 33 47.77 52.07 41.42
CA PRO A 33 48.56 51.65 42.58
C PRO A 33 48.27 52.43 43.88
N GLY A 34 48.03 53.75 43.79
CA GLY A 34 47.71 54.59 44.95
C GLY A 34 46.26 54.49 45.45
N ALA A 35 45.37 53.78 44.75
CA ALA A 35 43.96 53.63 45.07
C ALA A 35 43.56 52.18 45.41
N LEU A 36 44.49 51.22 45.33
CA LEU A 36 44.21 49.79 45.59
C LEU A 36 43.66 49.56 47.01
N SER A 37 44.17 50.26 48.03
CA SER A 37 43.69 50.16 49.41
C SER A 37 42.31 50.80 49.65
N LEU A 38 41.85 51.62 48.70
CA LEU A 38 40.54 52.29 48.71
C LEU A 38 39.56 51.62 47.75
N ALA A 39 39.97 50.54 47.07
CA ALA A 39 39.13 49.79 46.16
C ALA A 39 37.95 49.17 46.93
N PRO A 40 36.72 49.22 46.37
CA PRO A 40 35.58 48.54 46.98
C PRO A 40 35.84 47.03 47.04
N SER A 41 35.34 46.38 48.10
CA SER A 41 35.46 44.92 48.31
C SER A 41 34.64 44.09 47.34
N GLN A 42 33.89 44.72 46.43
CA GLN A 42 33.07 44.05 45.44
C GLN A 42 33.06 44.79 44.10
N PHE A 43 32.88 44.04 43.03
CA PHE A 43 32.57 44.53 41.69
C PHE A 43 31.21 43.99 41.23
N TYR A 44 30.57 44.67 40.29
CA TYR A 44 29.20 44.34 39.85
C TYR A 44 29.11 44.07 38.36
N ILE A 45 28.39 43.02 37.99
CA ILE A 45 27.97 42.73 36.61
C ILE A 45 26.45 42.91 36.55
N VAL A 46 26.00 43.89 35.77
CA VAL A 46 24.58 44.21 35.60
C VAL A 46 24.15 43.81 34.20
N ASN A 47 23.24 42.85 34.09
CA ASN A 47 22.54 42.60 32.84
C ASN A 47 21.50 43.70 32.67
N THR A 48 21.69 44.59 31.70
CA THR A 48 20.82 45.77 31.50
C THR A 48 19.46 45.42 30.90
N ASN A 49 19.35 44.26 30.24
CA ASN A 49 18.10 43.77 29.68
C ASN A 49 17.21 43.16 30.77
N SER A 50 17.76 42.25 31.57
CA SER A 50 17.02 41.53 32.63
C SER A 50 17.03 42.24 33.98
N ARG A 51 17.88 43.27 34.14
CA ARG A 51 18.15 44.02 35.39
C ARG A 51 18.69 43.15 36.53
N SER A 52 19.18 41.95 36.23
CA SER A 52 19.87 41.12 37.21
C SER A 52 21.27 41.69 37.49
N THR A 53 21.73 41.53 38.73
CA THR A 53 23.06 41.97 39.16
C THR A 53 23.78 40.82 39.84
N VAL A 54 24.99 40.52 39.39
CA VAL A 54 25.94 39.63 40.06
C VAL A 54 26.96 40.50 40.79
N SER A 55 27.20 40.21 42.07
CA SER A 55 28.23 40.86 42.89
C SER A 55 29.36 39.87 43.12
N VAL A 56 30.60 40.31 42.95
CA VAL A 56 31.78 39.44 43.04
C VAL A 56 32.79 40.09 43.99
N ASP A 57 33.37 39.30 44.89
CA ASP A 57 34.42 39.76 45.81
C ASP A 57 35.70 40.13 45.03
N THR A 58 36.35 41.22 45.42
CA THR A 58 37.54 41.77 44.74
C THR A 58 38.84 41.51 45.48
N GLU A 59 38.84 40.92 46.68
CA GLU A 59 40.03 40.82 47.53
C GLU A 59 41.21 40.11 46.82
N ASN A 60 40.95 38.94 46.23
CA ASN A 60 41.97 38.20 45.48
C ASN A 60 42.35 38.89 44.16
N TYR A 61 41.40 39.57 43.52
CA TYR A 61 41.66 40.34 42.31
C TYR A 61 42.57 41.54 42.58
N ILE A 62 42.31 42.32 43.62
CA ILE A 62 43.10 43.51 43.99
C ILE A 62 44.46 43.11 44.56
N SER A 63 44.53 42.10 45.42
CA SER A 63 45.82 41.61 45.93
C SER A 63 46.75 41.14 44.81
N SER A 64 46.21 40.67 43.69
CA SER A 64 47.02 40.26 42.53
C SER A 64 47.79 41.41 41.85
N TYR A 65 47.48 42.67 42.18
CA TYR A 65 48.22 43.85 41.71
C TYR A 65 49.43 44.17 42.60
N ASP A 66 49.57 43.51 43.75
CA ASP A 66 50.73 43.70 44.62
C ASP A 66 52.01 43.26 43.89
N ILE A 67 52.96 44.17 43.81
CA ILE A 67 54.26 43.96 43.15
C ILE A 67 55.04 42.79 43.75
N SER A 68 54.81 42.45 45.02
CA SER A 68 55.45 41.31 45.68
C SER A 68 55.06 39.96 45.08
N ASN A 69 53.95 39.88 44.35
CA ASN A 69 53.55 38.70 43.59
C ASN A 69 54.34 38.52 42.28
N TRP A 70 55.16 39.51 41.92
CA TRP A 70 55.87 39.55 40.65
C TRP A 70 57.39 39.59 40.87
N SER A 71 58.02 38.42 40.80
CA SER A 71 59.48 38.26 40.77
C SER A 71 59.94 37.92 39.36
N PHE A 72 60.84 38.74 38.80
CA PHE A 72 61.61 38.41 37.60
C PHE A 72 63.09 38.26 37.98
N GLY A 73 64.03 38.38 37.04
CA GLY A 73 65.46 38.23 37.31
C GLY A 73 65.99 39.25 38.32
N SER A 74 67.14 38.98 38.93
CA SER A 74 67.74 39.86 39.96
C SER A 74 68.05 41.27 39.45
N ASN A 75 68.29 41.40 38.14
CA ASN A 75 68.55 42.67 37.47
C ASN A 75 67.27 43.34 36.96
N ASP A 76 66.10 42.78 37.19
CA ASP A 76 64.85 43.36 36.74
C ASP A 76 64.24 44.32 37.76
N PHE A 77 63.64 45.38 37.24
CA PHE A 77 62.72 46.26 37.95
C PHE A 77 61.31 46.03 37.42
N VAL A 78 60.44 45.47 38.25
CA VAL A 78 59.05 45.23 37.90
C VAL A 78 58.21 46.45 38.26
N GLN A 79 57.27 46.80 37.40
CA GLN A 79 56.22 47.75 37.68
C GLN A 79 54.87 47.14 37.29
N VAL A 80 53.94 47.15 38.22
CA VAL A 80 52.54 46.76 38.01
C VAL A 80 51.70 48.01 38.11
N ASP A 81 51.14 48.47 37.00
CA ASP A 81 50.43 49.75 36.94
C ASP A 81 49.10 49.64 36.18
N GLY A 82 48.00 49.57 36.94
CA GLY A 82 46.65 49.51 36.39
C GLY A 82 46.03 50.87 36.05
N SER A 83 46.77 51.97 36.09
CA SER A 83 46.21 53.34 35.91
C SER A 83 45.57 53.59 34.53
N SER A 84 45.99 52.82 33.51
CA SER A 84 45.48 52.95 32.13
C SER A 84 44.47 51.86 31.74
N LEU A 85 44.05 51.01 32.68
CA LEU A 85 43.13 49.89 32.43
C LEU A 85 41.66 50.30 32.43
N ASP A 86 41.33 51.53 32.83
CA ASP A 86 39.94 51.99 32.85
C ASP A 86 39.36 52.13 31.44
N SER A 87 38.04 51.97 31.34
CA SER A 87 37.32 52.12 30.07
C SER A 87 37.56 53.50 29.46
N GLY A 88 37.88 53.53 28.16
CA GLY A 88 38.17 54.76 27.41
C GLY A 88 39.58 55.32 27.61
N LYS A 89 40.47 54.65 28.35
CA LYS A 89 41.91 54.96 28.39
C LYS A 89 42.67 54.29 27.24
N SER A 90 43.98 54.51 27.18
CA SER A 90 44.85 53.98 26.12
C SER A 90 44.99 52.46 26.13
N ASN A 91 44.89 51.82 27.30
CA ASN A 91 45.10 50.37 27.47
C ASN A 91 43.94 49.73 28.25
N PRO A 92 42.67 49.89 27.82
CA PRO A 92 41.54 49.47 28.62
C PRO A 92 41.58 47.95 28.84
N ARG A 93 41.14 47.51 30.02
CA ARG A 93 40.87 46.08 30.27
C ARG A 93 39.73 45.60 29.38
N ILE A 94 39.88 44.41 28.82
CA ILE A 94 38.94 43.80 27.88
C ILE A 94 38.28 42.63 28.57
N PHE A 95 36.95 42.66 28.62
CA PHE A 95 36.15 41.51 28.99
C PHE A 95 36.17 40.50 27.85
N GLN A 96 36.79 39.33 28.06
CA GLN A 96 36.94 38.33 26.99
C GLN A 96 35.80 37.34 26.98
N ASP A 97 35.44 36.79 28.14
CA ASP A 97 34.43 35.75 28.24
C ASP A 97 33.78 35.74 29.63
N PHE A 98 32.52 35.29 29.68
CA PHE A 98 31.82 34.99 30.92
C PHE A 98 30.96 33.74 30.74
N LYS A 99 31.52 32.62 31.20
CA LYS A 99 30.93 31.28 31.06
C LYS A 99 30.70 30.67 32.44
N GLY A 100 29.43 30.43 32.77
CA GLY A 100 29.06 29.94 34.09
C GLY A 100 29.46 30.92 35.18
N SER A 101 30.34 30.50 36.09
CA SER A 101 30.93 31.35 37.13
C SER A 101 32.36 31.81 36.80
N SER A 102 32.85 31.62 35.57
CA SER A 102 34.20 32.00 35.19
C SER A 102 34.18 33.28 34.36
N LEU A 103 34.86 34.32 34.85
CA LEU A 103 35.04 35.59 34.17
C LEU A 103 36.49 35.76 33.73
N THR A 104 36.71 35.93 32.43
CA THR A 104 38.05 36.14 31.86
C THR A 104 38.24 37.59 31.44
N ILE A 105 39.30 38.23 31.95
CA ILE A 105 39.64 39.63 31.68
C ILE A 105 41.07 39.69 31.14
N ARG A 106 41.27 40.40 30.03
CA ARG A 106 42.61 40.77 29.54
C ARG A 106 42.92 42.20 29.97
N GLU A 107 44.07 42.39 30.59
CA GLU A 107 44.56 43.68 31.08
C GLU A 107 45.79 44.07 30.28
N ASN A 108 45.62 45.06 29.42
CA ASN A 108 46.65 45.42 28.46
C ASN A 108 47.78 46.22 29.13
N ARG A 109 49.02 45.82 28.89
CA ARG A 109 50.25 46.49 29.34
C ARG A 109 50.35 46.69 30.85
N LEU A 110 49.79 45.78 31.63
CA LEU A 110 49.75 45.88 33.09
C LEU A 110 51.15 45.75 33.73
N VAL A 111 51.92 44.76 33.28
CA VAL A 111 53.22 44.42 33.87
C VAL A 111 54.33 44.91 32.96
N THR A 112 55.15 45.83 33.47
CA THR A 112 56.35 46.30 32.78
C THR A 112 57.57 45.80 33.55
N VAL A 113 58.51 45.21 32.83
CA VAL A 113 59.77 44.73 33.40
C VAL A 113 60.89 45.49 32.72
N ARG A 114 61.61 46.30 33.50
CA ARG A 114 62.76 47.08 33.02
C ARG A 114 64.03 46.41 33.46
N ASP A 115 64.93 46.17 32.53
CA ASP A 115 66.25 45.66 32.83
C ASP A 115 67.09 46.80 33.45
N LYS A 116 67.63 46.59 34.65
CA LYS A 116 68.51 47.52 35.35
C LYS A 116 69.95 47.46 34.84
N GLY A 117 70.22 46.71 33.78
CA GLY A 117 71.54 46.59 33.20
C GLY A 117 72.56 45.89 34.11
N PRO A 118 73.85 45.89 33.73
CA PRO A 118 74.91 45.24 34.51
C PRO A 118 75.19 45.90 35.86
N ASP A 119 74.87 47.19 36.01
CA ASP A 119 75.08 47.95 37.25
C ASP A 119 74.00 47.68 38.30
N GLY A 120 72.86 47.09 37.90
CA GLY A 120 71.75 46.75 38.79
C GLY A 120 71.02 47.96 39.34
N ILE A 121 71.20 49.15 38.73
CA ILE A 121 70.60 50.41 39.15
C ILE A 121 69.47 50.77 38.18
N LYS A 122 68.37 51.30 38.71
CA LYS A 122 67.22 51.71 37.88
C LYS A 122 67.60 52.93 37.05
N ASN A 123 67.19 52.95 35.78
CA ASN A 123 67.38 54.10 34.89
C ASN A 123 66.92 55.41 35.54
N GLY A 124 67.85 56.37 35.66
CA GLY A 124 67.63 57.70 36.24
C GLY A 124 67.91 57.81 37.75
N ASP A 125 68.23 56.72 38.45
CA ASP A 125 68.67 56.76 39.84
C ASP A 125 70.18 57.10 39.94
N PRO A 126 70.64 57.73 41.04
CA PRO A 126 72.04 58.12 41.19
C PRO A 126 73.01 56.93 41.09
N GLY A 127 73.93 56.96 40.12
CA GLY A 127 74.92 55.91 39.89
C GLY A 127 74.63 55.01 38.69
N ASP A 128 73.48 55.19 38.05
CA ASP A 128 73.11 54.57 36.79
C ASP A 128 74.10 54.92 35.67
N THR A 129 74.57 53.90 34.95
CA THR A 129 75.49 54.02 33.81
C THR A 129 74.79 54.34 32.49
N GLY A 130 73.45 54.29 32.48
CA GLY A 130 72.61 54.51 31.29
C GLY A 130 72.65 53.36 30.30
N ASP A 131 73.26 52.23 30.67
CA ASP A 131 73.23 50.96 29.94
C ASP A 131 72.07 50.11 30.46
N ASP A 132 70.84 50.54 30.17
CA ASP A 132 69.64 49.76 30.49
C ASP A 132 69.34 48.77 29.36
N GLY A 133 69.04 47.52 29.74
CA GLY A 133 68.67 46.49 28.78
C GLY A 133 67.27 46.70 28.18
N GLU A 134 66.78 45.68 27.48
CA GLU A 134 65.49 45.76 26.79
C GLU A 134 64.31 45.84 27.78
N ASN A 135 63.51 46.91 27.66
CA ASN A 135 62.30 47.11 28.45
C ASN A 135 61.15 46.26 27.88
N ARG A 136 60.54 45.44 28.74
CA ARG A 136 59.51 44.46 28.37
C ARG A 136 58.15 44.87 28.92
N THR A 137 57.10 44.54 28.19
CA THR A 137 55.72 44.80 28.64
C THR A 137 54.86 43.59 28.34
N TYR A 138 54.09 43.16 29.34
CA TYR A 138 53.18 42.04 29.25
C TYR A 138 51.74 42.51 29.47
N ASP A 139 50.82 41.95 28.69
CA ASP A 139 49.42 41.95 29.09
C ASP A 139 49.20 40.81 30.08
N ARG A 140 48.13 40.89 30.87
CA ARG A 140 47.72 39.81 31.78
C ARG A 140 46.35 39.30 31.38
N LEU A 141 46.21 37.99 31.24
CA LEU A 141 44.93 37.31 31.21
C LEU A 141 44.64 36.77 32.61
N ILE A 142 43.55 37.20 33.20
CA ILE A 142 43.13 36.77 34.54
C ILE A 142 41.74 36.14 34.47
N VAL A 143 41.60 34.99 35.13
CA VAL A 143 40.32 34.30 35.26
C VAL A 143 39.86 34.40 36.71
N ILE A 144 38.69 34.99 36.93
CA ILE A 144 38.08 35.20 38.24
C ILE A 144 36.84 34.32 38.34
N ASN A 145 36.71 33.59 39.44
CA ASN A 145 35.46 32.91 39.76
C ASN A 145 34.46 33.92 40.34
N THR A 146 33.38 34.20 39.62
CA THR A 146 32.36 35.17 40.02
C THR A 146 31.47 34.69 41.17
N ALA A 147 31.57 33.42 41.58
CA ALA A 147 30.81 32.91 42.72
C ALA A 147 31.47 33.24 44.07
N ASP A 148 32.81 33.24 44.12
CA ASP A 148 33.58 33.40 45.37
C ASP A 148 34.69 34.47 45.30
N GLY A 149 34.92 35.08 44.14
CA GLY A 149 35.94 36.12 43.91
C GLY A 149 37.38 35.59 43.88
N SER A 150 37.59 34.28 43.86
CA SER A 150 38.94 33.70 43.75
C SER A 150 39.53 33.91 42.35
N VAL A 151 40.85 34.07 42.29
CA VAL A 151 41.60 34.10 41.02
C VAL A 151 41.93 32.66 40.64
N ALA A 152 41.30 32.15 39.58
CA ALA A 152 41.45 30.79 39.11
C ALA A 152 42.75 30.57 38.32
N SER A 153 43.14 31.55 37.49
CA SER A 153 44.42 31.53 36.78
C SER A 153 44.91 32.93 36.42
N GLN A 154 46.22 33.04 36.20
CA GLN A 154 46.89 34.25 35.72
C GLN A 154 47.94 33.86 34.68
N THR A 155 47.75 34.35 33.45
CA THR A 155 48.63 34.04 32.32
C THR A 155 49.15 35.35 31.73
N LEU A 156 50.46 35.47 31.55
CA LEU A 156 51.06 36.62 30.85
C LEU A 156 50.90 36.45 29.34
N ILE A 157 50.76 37.56 28.63
CA ILE A 157 50.76 37.56 27.16
C ILE A 157 51.94 38.39 26.69
N ALA A 158 52.85 37.74 25.97
CA ALA A 158 54.01 38.35 25.35
C ALA A 158 53.72 38.68 23.88
N SER A 159 54.11 39.88 23.43
CA SER A 159 53.89 40.30 22.02
C SER A 159 54.98 39.80 21.05
N ASN A 160 56.05 39.21 21.57
CA ASN A 160 57.17 38.70 20.78
C ASN A 160 57.87 37.55 21.53
N LEU A 161 58.70 36.81 20.80
CA LEU A 161 59.37 35.62 21.32
C LEU A 161 60.42 35.94 22.41
N SER A 162 61.06 37.11 22.37
CA SER A 162 62.04 37.54 23.39
C SER A 162 61.37 37.66 24.76
N ASP A 163 60.26 38.39 24.81
CA ASP A 163 59.46 38.59 26.02
C ASP A 163 58.85 37.28 26.52
N TYR A 164 58.36 36.43 25.61
CA TYR A 164 57.83 35.10 25.95
C TYR A 164 58.89 34.27 26.69
N ASN A 165 60.09 34.17 26.13
CA ASN A 165 61.18 33.40 26.72
C ASN A 165 61.61 33.98 28.07
N HIS A 166 61.60 35.31 28.21
CA HIS A 166 61.95 35.99 29.47
C HIS A 166 60.95 35.68 30.59
N ALA A 167 59.65 35.83 30.34
CA ALA A 167 58.62 35.50 31.32
C ALA A 167 58.58 34.00 31.65
N SER A 168 58.75 33.14 30.64
CA SER A 168 58.82 31.69 30.83
C SER A 168 60.03 31.28 31.68
N ALA A 169 61.20 31.90 31.46
CA ALA A 169 62.39 31.66 32.28
C ALA A 169 62.23 32.12 33.73
N ALA A 170 61.41 33.16 33.97
CA ALA A 170 61.04 33.61 35.31
C ALA A 170 59.95 32.73 35.97
N GLY A 171 59.44 31.70 35.27
CA GLY A 171 58.52 30.71 35.82
C GLY A 171 57.03 31.06 35.67
N TYR A 172 56.68 32.09 34.90
CA TYR A 172 55.28 32.44 34.66
C TYR A 172 54.65 31.59 33.58
N GLU A 173 53.35 31.32 33.73
CA GLU A 173 52.52 30.87 32.62
C GLU A 173 52.40 32.02 31.62
N VAL A 174 52.82 31.80 30.37
CA VAL A 174 52.87 32.84 29.34
C VAL A 174 52.39 32.30 28.00
N VAL A 175 51.68 33.12 27.26
CA VAL A 175 51.22 32.88 25.88
C VAL A 175 51.92 33.86 24.95
N LEU A 176 52.44 33.35 23.82
CA LEU A 176 52.99 34.18 22.76
C LEU A 176 51.85 34.61 21.82
N GLU A 177 51.56 35.91 21.79
CA GLU A 177 50.72 36.51 20.76
C GLU A 177 51.62 36.90 19.57
N ASP A 178 52.12 35.89 18.85
CA ASP A 178 53.03 36.12 17.74
C ASP A 178 52.31 36.88 16.62
N LYS A 179 52.95 37.95 16.15
CA LYS A 179 52.48 38.74 15.01
C LYS A 179 53.54 38.58 13.94
N SER A 180 53.15 38.02 12.80
CA SER A 180 54.04 37.88 11.64
C SER A 180 54.46 39.24 11.02
N ALA A 181 53.83 40.34 11.44
CA ALA A 181 54.14 41.70 11.03
C ALA A 181 55.09 42.38 12.03
N THR A 182 56.01 43.20 11.50
CA THR A 182 56.93 44.01 12.33
C THR A 182 56.18 45.10 13.11
N PRO A 183 56.71 45.60 14.24
CA PRO A 183 56.11 46.71 14.99
C PRO A 183 55.82 47.95 14.12
N ASP A 184 56.70 48.28 13.18
CA ASP A 184 56.52 49.42 12.26
C ASP A 184 55.36 49.20 11.28
N GLN A 185 55.16 47.96 10.82
CA GLN A 185 54.02 47.61 9.98
C GLN A 185 52.71 47.68 10.76
N LEU A 186 52.70 47.20 12.01
CA LEU A 186 51.51 47.27 12.87
C LEU A 186 51.15 48.71 13.25
N ALA A 187 52.14 49.59 13.40
CA ALA A 187 51.94 50.99 13.78
C ALA A 187 51.20 51.82 12.71
N VAL A 188 51.26 51.40 11.44
CA VAL A 188 50.54 52.06 10.33
C VAL A 188 49.23 51.36 9.95
N MET A 189 48.88 50.28 10.64
CA MET A 189 47.64 49.53 10.43
C MET A 189 46.55 49.98 11.40
N GLU A 190 45.29 49.98 10.93
CA GLU A 190 44.14 50.17 11.83
C GLU A 190 43.96 48.91 12.68
N LEU A 191 44.00 49.07 14.00
CA LEU A 191 43.64 48.01 14.92
C LEU A 191 42.11 47.90 15.02
N PHE A 192 41.54 46.93 14.32
CA PHE A 192 40.12 46.58 14.44
C PHE A 192 39.94 45.48 15.51
N GLN A 193 39.29 45.82 16.62
CA GLN A 193 38.99 44.87 17.71
C GLN A 193 37.57 44.32 17.57
N MET A 194 37.42 43.00 17.61
CA MET A 194 36.11 42.34 17.60
C MET A 194 36.08 41.20 18.61
N THR A 195 35.02 41.14 19.41
CA THR A 195 34.76 40.01 20.33
C THR A 195 33.79 39.06 19.66
N SER A 196 34.21 37.81 19.44
CA SER A 196 33.33 36.72 19.00
C SER A 196 32.91 35.89 20.22
N TYR A 197 31.61 35.66 20.37
CA TYR A 197 31.04 34.83 21.44
C TYR A 197 30.96 33.34 21.07
N SER A 198 31.52 32.96 19.92
CA SER A 198 31.66 31.58 19.48
C SER A 198 33.13 31.18 19.56
N GLU A 199 33.42 30.00 20.13
CA GLU A 199 34.78 29.43 20.12
C GLU A 199 35.28 29.38 18.68
N ASN A 200 36.39 30.07 18.41
CA ASN A 200 37.03 30.04 17.11
C ASN A 200 37.84 28.74 16.97
N LEU A 201 37.17 27.68 16.51
CA LEU A 201 37.76 26.35 16.31
C LEU A 201 38.85 26.33 15.20
N THR A 202 38.94 27.37 14.35
CA THR A 202 39.96 27.41 13.28
C THR A 202 41.40 27.62 13.78
N ASN A 203 41.57 28.07 15.04
CA ASN A 203 42.90 28.33 15.61
C ASN A 203 43.33 27.28 16.66
N ALA A 204 42.49 26.30 16.99
CA ALA A 204 42.75 25.33 18.08
C ALA A 204 43.44 24.02 17.62
N GLY A 205 43.76 23.87 16.33
CA GLY A 205 44.64 22.80 15.83
C GLY A 205 44.18 21.35 16.01
N SER A 206 42.94 21.08 16.45
CA SER A 206 42.44 19.71 16.65
C SER A 206 40.96 19.60 16.30
N MET A 207 40.67 19.25 15.05
CA MET A 207 39.41 18.61 14.68
C MET A 207 39.60 17.10 14.83
N VAL A 208 39.36 16.57 16.03
CA VAL A 208 39.30 15.12 16.26
C VAL A 208 38.01 14.81 17.02
N GLY A 209 37.07 14.17 16.32
CA GLY A 209 35.75 13.77 16.82
C GLY A 209 34.62 14.44 16.06
N ASP A 210 33.60 13.64 15.71
CA ASP A 210 32.41 13.89 14.89
C ASP A 210 31.64 15.21 15.13
N ALA A 211 32.27 16.34 14.87
CA ALA A 211 31.56 17.58 14.61
C ALA A 211 31.02 17.51 13.18
N ILE A 212 29.75 17.11 13.03
CA ILE A 212 29.04 17.29 11.76
C ILE A 212 28.85 18.79 11.56
N GLU A 213 29.78 19.39 10.81
CA GLU A 213 29.68 20.78 10.36
C GLU A 213 28.48 20.93 9.43
N THR A 214 27.45 21.62 9.89
CA THR A 214 26.64 22.42 8.97
C THR A 214 27.48 23.63 8.56
N LYS A 215 27.46 24.03 7.29
CA LYS A 215 28.20 25.20 6.76
C LYS A 215 27.78 26.57 7.37
N GLY A 216 27.10 26.55 8.52
CA GLY A 216 26.71 27.68 9.35
C GLY A 216 26.91 27.46 10.86
N SER A 217 27.69 26.45 11.28
CA SER A 217 28.12 26.25 12.67
C SER A 217 27.00 26.06 13.70
N PHE A 218 26.06 25.15 13.41
CA PHE A 218 25.14 24.61 14.40
C PHE A 218 25.56 23.17 14.74
N SER A 219 26.14 22.97 15.92
CA SER A 219 26.56 21.67 16.48
C SER A 219 25.78 21.44 17.78
N THR A 220 24.83 20.52 17.78
CA THR A 220 24.07 20.14 18.98
C THR A 220 23.82 18.63 18.96
N THR A 221 23.93 17.99 20.12
CA THR A 221 23.58 16.57 20.30
C THR A 221 22.07 16.33 20.35
N LYS A 222 21.29 17.40 20.54
CA LYS A 222 19.84 17.38 20.68
C LYS A 222 19.27 18.72 20.22
N ILE A 223 18.33 18.66 19.28
CA ILE A 223 17.48 19.82 18.97
C ILE A 223 16.22 19.66 19.80
N THR A 224 15.87 20.65 20.62
CA THR A 224 14.63 20.64 21.42
C THR A 224 13.64 21.69 20.96
N ASP A 225 12.36 21.46 21.25
CA ASP A 225 11.39 22.54 21.28
C ASP A 225 11.57 23.43 22.53
N ALA A 226 10.68 24.43 22.67
CA ALA A 226 10.69 25.39 23.76
C ALA A 226 10.43 24.75 25.15
N ASP A 227 9.89 23.53 25.17
CA ASP A 227 9.56 22.79 26.38
C ASP A 227 10.65 21.74 26.73
N GLY A 228 11.73 21.67 25.94
CA GLY A 228 12.88 20.78 26.15
C GLY A 228 12.72 19.38 25.57
N VAL A 229 11.65 19.16 24.79
CA VAL A 229 11.34 17.89 24.14
C VAL A 229 12.20 17.72 22.89
N SER A 230 12.80 16.55 22.69
CA SER A 230 13.72 16.27 21.58
C SER A 230 12.99 16.23 20.23
N LEU A 231 13.35 17.14 19.31
CA LEU A 231 12.93 17.20 17.91
C LEU A 231 13.85 16.37 16.99
N PHE A 232 15.14 16.32 17.30
CA PHE A 232 16.10 15.41 16.65
C PHE A 232 17.09 14.94 17.72
N ARG A 233 17.23 13.62 17.88
CA ARG A 233 18.21 13.03 18.80
C ARG A 233 18.77 11.74 18.24
N GLN A 234 20.05 11.49 18.47
CA GLN A 234 20.67 10.20 18.26
C GLN A 234 20.80 9.51 19.63
N GLU A 235 20.35 8.27 19.75
CA GLU A 235 20.54 7.47 20.96
C GLU A 235 21.93 6.84 20.99
N ASP A 236 22.34 6.33 22.16
CA ASP A 236 23.63 5.64 22.36
C ASP A 236 23.78 4.38 21.47
N ASP A 237 22.67 3.82 20.98
CA ASP A 237 22.65 2.69 20.04
C ASP A 237 22.78 3.11 18.56
N GLY A 238 22.88 4.41 18.31
CA GLY A 238 23.00 5.01 16.98
C GLY A 238 21.68 5.30 16.27
N SER A 239 20.52 5.00 16.86
CA SER A 239 19.21 5.30 16.27
C SER A 239 18.89 6.79 16.30
N ILE A 240 18.28 7.31 15.21
CA ILE A 240 17.87 8.73 15.09
C ILE A 240 16.36 8.82 15.29
N HIS A 241 15.94 9.60 16.28
CA HIS A 241 14.55 9.93 16.52
C HIS A 241 14.23 11.35 16.05
N ILE A 242 13.11 11.51 15.34
CA ILE A 242 12.56 12.79 14.93
C ILE A 242 11.27 13.03 15.73
N GLY A 243 11.32 14.00 16.65
CA GLY A 243 10.24 14.33 17.58
C GLY A 243 10.07 13.32 18.72
N GLU A 244 9.23 13.66 19.70
CA GLU A 244 8.76 12.74 20.75
C GLU A 244 7.81 11.69 20.16
N ASN A 245 6.96 12.09 19.19
CA ASN A 245 5.88 11.27 18.60
C ASN A 245 5.56 11.61 17.11
N SER A 246 6.47 11.45 16.13
CA SER A 246 6.22 11.15 14.68
C SER A 246 7.05 11.96 13.69
N VAL A 247 7.41 11.29 12.58
CA VAL A 247 7.91 11.89 11.33
C VAL A 247 6.78 12.67 10.65
N VAL A 248 6.97 13.96 10.41
CA VAL A 248 6.07 14.82 9.63
C VAL A 248 6.81 15.33 8.39
N ILE A 249 6.31 14.99 7.20
CA ILE A 249 6.85 15.46 5.91
C ILE A 249 5.87 16.47 5.33
N VAL A 250 6.39 17.63 4.95
CA VAL A 250 5.62 18.74 4.41
C VAL A 250 6.27 19.19 3.10
N ASP A 251 5.47 19.15 2.05
CA ASP A 251 5.75 19.46 0.64
C ASP A 251 6.72 20.63 0.39
N SER A 252 7.53 20.49 -0.65
CA SER A 252 8.31 21.57 -1.26
C SER A 252 8.48 21.28 -2.76
N PRO A 253 8.53 22.30 -3.66
CA PRO A 253 8.14 22.23 -5.09
C PRO A 253 9.12 21.48 -6.01
N ASN A 254 9.90 20.55 -5.48
CA ASN A 254 10.99 19.84 -6.16
C ASN A 254 10.74 18.33 -6.30
N SER A 255 9.56 17.81 -5.95
CA SER A 255 9.20 16.45 -6.31
C SER A 255 8.78 16.39 -7.78
N SER A 256 9.51 15.65 -8.60
CA SER A 256 9.14 15.39 -10.00
C SER A 256 7.82 14.61 -10.14
N SER A 257 7.31 14.00 -9.05
CA SER A 257 5.98 13.40 -8.97
C SER A 257 4.93 14.27 -8.27
N GLY A 258 5.34 15.39 -7.65
CA GLY A 258 4.47 16.22 -6.80
C GLY A 258 4.10 15.57 -5.46
N ASN A 259 4.65 14.40 -5.13
CA ASN A 259 4.40 13.68 -3.88
C ASN A 259 5.64 13.72 -2.97
N ASP A 260 5.43 13.81 -1.67
CA ASP A 260 6.45 13.56 -0.65
C ASP A 260 6.88 12.09 -0.67
N MET A 261 8.20 11.82 -0.59
CA MET A 261 8.74 10.47 -0.69
C MET A 261 9.57 10.09 0.54
N ILE A 262 9.28 8.91 1.09
CA ILE A 262 10.15 8.20 2.03
C ILE A 262 10.74 7.00 1.28
N TYR A 263 12.06 6.92 1.18
CA TYR A 263 12.74 5.80 0.51
C TYR A 263 14.06 5.47 1.21
N SER A 264 14.54 4.24 1.03
CA SER A 264 15.85 3.80 1.53
C SER A 264 16.91 3.97 0.43
N SER A 265 18.02 4.63 0.76
CA SER A 265 19.10 5.00 -0.17
C SER A 265 20.27 4.02 -0.20
N ALA A 266 20.20 2.89 0.53
CA ALA A 266 21.27 1.91 0.58
C ALA A 266 21.54 1.29 -0.80
N ALA A 267 22.82 1.09 -1.14
CA ALA A 267 23.28 0.82 -2.51
C ALA A 267 22.91 -0.57 -3.08
N ASP A 268 22.23 -1.44 -2.32
CA ASP A 268 22.05 -2.86 -2.63
C ASP A 268 20.57 -3.31 -2.60
N GLY A 269 19.69 -2.68 -3.39
CA GLY A 269 18.28 -3.11 -3.48
C GLY A 269 17.46 -2.78 -2.23
N SER A 270 17.72 -1.60 -1.67
CA SER A 270 17.18 -1.06 -0.43
C SER A 270 15.69 -1.34 -0.19
N THR A 271 15.40 -2.04 0.91
CA THR A 271 14.04 -2.21 1.45
C THR A 271 13.71 -1.06 2.40
N LEU A 272 12.56 -0.42 2.22
CA LEU A 272 11.97 0.42 3.26
C LEU A 272 11.16 -0.48 4.20
N GLN A 273 11.73 -0.80 5.36
CA GLN A 273 11.05 -1.61 6.37
C GLN A 273 10.26 -0.71 7.32
N ILE A 274 8.95 -0.95 7.43
CA ILE A 274 8.06 -0.24 8.35
C ILE A 274 7.66 -1.19 9.48
N GLY A 275 8.31 -1.03 10.64
CA GLY A 275 8.17 -1.89 11.82
C GLY A 275 9.24 -3.00 11.91
N ASN A 276 9.54 -3.45 13.13
CA ASN A 276 10.63 -4.40 13.41
C ASN A 276 10.20 -5.62 14.26
N ILE A 277 8.92 -5.73 14.62
CA ILE A 277 8.34 -6.84 15.38
C ILE A 277 6.93 -7.15 14.86
N ASP A 278 6.46 -8.38 15.09
CA ASP A 278 5.18 -8.90 14.55
C ASP A 278 3.92 -8.21 15.11
N SER A 279 4.04 -7.45 16.21
CA SER A 279 2.92 -6.70 16.79
C SER A 279 2.75 -5.30 16.22
N HIS A 280 3.69 -4.83 15.38
CA HIS A 280 3.56 -3.53 14.74
C HIS A 280 2.45 -3.54 13.69
N ARG A 281 1.75 -2.40 13.57
CA ARG A 281 0.67 -2.22 12.60
C ARG A 281 0.92 -0.97 11.76
N THR A 282 0.79 -1.13 10.46
CA THR A 282 0.73 0.00 9.51
C THR A 282 -0.74 0.26 9.18
N ILE A 283 -1.23 1.46 9.49
CA ILE A 283 -2.60 1.88 9.19
C ILE A 283 -2.54 2.95 8.10
N ILE A 284 -3.23 2.74 6.99
CA ILE A 284 -3.33 3.68 5.88
C ILE A 284 -4.78 4.17 5.83
N ASN A 285 -5.00 5.43 6.17
CA ASN A 285 -6.34 6.04 6.20
C ASN A 285 -6.86 6.43 4.80
N GLY A 286 -6.00 6.38 3.79
CA GLY A 286 -6.32 6.66 2.39
C GLY A 286 -6.19 5.42 1.50
N THR A 287 -6.01 5.65 0.20
CA THR A 287 -5.76 4.58 -0.78
C THR A 287 -4.32 4.10 -0.69
N LEU A 288 -4.11 2.79 -0.75
CA LEU A 288 -2.81 2.18 -1.03
C LEU A 288 -2.72 1.88 -2.54
N GLU A 289 -1.82 2.54 -3.24
CA GLU A 289 -1.50 2.25 -4.64
C GLU A 289 -0.16 1.52 -4.73
N VAL A 290 -0.13 0.40 -5.45
CA VAL A 290 1.08 -0.41 -5.68
C VAL A 290 1.23 -0.59 -7.19
N THR A 291 2.29 -0.02 -7.77
CA THR A 291 2.50 0.03 -9.23
C THR A 291 3.35 -1.12 -9.78
N GLY A 292 3.97 -1.93 -8.91
CA GLY A 292 4.79 -3.09 -9.27
C GLY A 292 4.20 -4.41 -8.79
N GLU A 293 4.96 -5.49 -8.98
CA GLU A 293 4.62 -6.81 -8.44
C GLU A 293 4.66 -6.79 -6.91
N THR A 294 3.71 -7.49 -6.28
CA THR A 294 3.61 -7.60 -4.82
C THR A 294 3.48 -9.06 -4.42
N SER A 295 4.11 -9.42 -3.30
CA SER A 295 4.00 -10.75 -2.69
C SER A 295 3.51 -10.62 -1.24
N PHE A 296 2.45 -11.33 -0.90
CA PHE A 296 1.99 -11.45 0.47
C PHE A 296 2.31 -12.87 0.97
N GLN A 297 3.12 -12.97 2.03
CA GLN A 297 3.60 -14.27 2.55
C GLN A 297 2.62 -14.96 3.51
N SER A 298 1.57 -14.24 3.93
CA SER A 298 0.55 -14.74 4.87
C SER A 298 -0.85 -14.45 4.35
N THR A 299 -1.86 -14.88 5.10
CA THR A 299 -3.27 -14.70 4.77
C THR A 299 -3.62 -13.22 4.64
N ILE A 300 -4.32 -12.87 3.55
CA ILE A 300 -4.92 -11.56 3.36
C ILE A 300 -6.39 -11.65 3.75
N ASP A 301 -6.79 -10.95 4.81
CA ASP A 301 -8.20 -10.78 5.15
C ASP A 301 -8.78 -9.57 4.41
N MET A 302 -9.71 -9.83 3.50
CA MET A 302 -10.39 -8.79 2.72
C MET A 302 -11.65 -8.26 3.41
N GLN A 303 -12.08 -8.82 4.55
CA GLN A 303 -13.30 -8.44 5.29
C GLN A 303 -14.57 -8.35 4.42
N GLY A 304 -14.68 -9.21 3.41
CA GLY A 304 -15.80 -9.26 2.47
C GLY A 304 -15.75 -8.23 1.33
N ASN A 305 -14.68 -7.44 1.21
CA ASN A 305 -14.49 -6.52 0.09
C ASN A 305 -14.30 -7.26 -1.24
N ARG A 306 -14.70 -6.62 -2.34
CA ARG A 306 -14.61 -7.19 -3.69
C ARG A 306 -13.19 -7.06 -4.24
N ILE A 307 -12.73 -8.09 -4.93
CA ILE A 307 -11.54 -8.05 -5.79
C ILE A 307 -12.02 -7.87 -7.24
N THR A 308 -11.62 -6.77 -7.87
CA THR A 308 -11.99 -6.42 -9.26
C THR A 308 -10.74 -6.33 -10.13
N GLY A 309 -10.92 -6.29 -11.46
CA GLY A 309 -9.79 -6.20 -12.39
C GLY A 309 -8.98 -7.49 -12.56
N LEU A 310 -9.51 -8.65 -12.12
CA LEU A 310 -8.89 -9.95 -12.36
C LEU A 310 -8.89 -10.28 -13.86
N GLY A 311 -7.71 -10.56 -14.41
CA GLY A 311 -7.53 -11.03 -15.79
C GLY A 311 -8.00 -12.48 -16.00
N ALA A 312 -7.80 -13.00 -17.21
CA ALA A 312 -8.04 -14.41 -17.49
C ALA A 312 -6.95 -15.28 -16.84
N PRO A 313 -7.30 -16.33 -16.08
CA PRO A 313 -6.32 -17.19 -15.42
C PRO A 313 -5.40 -17.86 -16.45
N GLN A 314 -4.10 -17.91 -16.16
CA GLN A 314 -3.07 -18.58 -16.95
C GLN A 314 -2.50 -19.81 -16.24
N GLY A 315 -2.50 -19.81 -14.89
CA GLY A 315 -2.02 -20.89 -14.03
C GLY A 315 -3.10 -21.51 -13.14
N GLN A 316 -2.77 -22.62 -12.49
CA GLN A 316 -3.70 -23.34 -11.60
C GLN A 316 -3.94 -22.62 -10.26
N THR A 317 -3.04 -21.72 -9.86
CA THR A 317 -3.12 -20.96 -8.60
C THR A 317 -3.75 -19.58 -8.75
N ASP A 318 -4.20 -19.23 -9.96
CA ASP A 318 -4.72 -17.91 -10.26
C ASP A 318 -6.14 -17.73 -9.71
N ALA A 319 -6.43 -16.53 -9.26
CA ALA A 319 -7.80 -16.14 -8.98
C ALA A 319 -8.59 -16.02 -10.30
N VAL A 320 -9.87 -16.39 -10.27
CA VAL A 320 -10.76 -16.30 -11.43
C VAL A 320 -11.83 -15.24 -11.22
N SER A 321 -12.15 -14.49 -12.28
CA SER A 321 -13.29 -13.59 -12.25
C SER A 321 -14.60 -14.38 -12.36
N LYS A 322 -15.69 -13.84 -11.78
CA LYS A 322 -17.03 -14.44 -11.91
C LYS A 322 -17.44 -14.56 -13.39
N GLY A 323 -17.15 -13.56 -14.22
CA GLY A 323 -17.47 -13.59 -15.64
C GLY A 323 -16.76 -14.72 -16.40
N TYR A 324 -15.52 -15.03 -16.02
CA TYR A 324 -14.80 -16.18 -16.57
C TYR A 324 -15.48 -17.50 -16.19
N LEU A 325 -15.81 -17.67 -14.90
CA LEU A 325 -16.52 -18.86 -14.41
C LEU A 325 -17.88 -19.04 -15.08
N ASP A 326 -18.67 -17.95 -15.18
CA ASP A 326 -19.98 -17.98 -15.81
C ASP A 326 -19.87 -18.37 -17.29
N THR A 327 -18.87 -17.85 -18.01
CA THR A 327 -18.61 -18.22 -19.41
C THR A 327 -18.21 -19.68 -19.55
N ALA A 328 -17.33 -20.18 -18.67
CA ALA A 328 -16.96 -21.59 -18.65
C ALA A 328 -18.17 -22.50 -18.37
N LEU A 329 -19.09 -22.05 -17.50
CA LEU A 329 -20.30 -22.78 -17.16
C LEU A 329 -21.32 -22.82 -18.30
N LEU A 330 -21.37 -21.81 -19.17
CA LEU A 330 -22.26 -21.81 -20.36
C LEU A 330 -21.97 -22.95 -21.35
N GLY A 331 -20.76 -23.48 -21.36
CA GLY A 331 -20.39 -24.61 -22.22
C GLY A 331 -20.89 -25.97 -21.72
N LEU A 332 -21.38 -26.05 -20.48
CA LEU A 332 -21.86 -27.29 -19.90
C LEU A 332 -23.36 -27.48 -20.21
N PRO A 333 -23.79 -28.67 -20.67
CA PRO A 333 -25.20 -28.94 -20.85
C PRO A 333 -25.93 -28.82 -19.51
N SER A 334 -27.11 -28.22 -19.53
CA SER A 334 -27.90 -28.07 -18.30
C SER A 334 -28.27 -29.44 -17.74
N LYS A 335 -28.39 -29.54 -16.41
CA LYS A 335 -28.87 -30.76 -15.75
C LYS A 335 -30.19 -31.25 -16.35
N ILE A 336 -31.09 -30.31 -16.67
CA ILE A 336 -32.38 -30.59 -17.31
C ILE A 336 -32.18 -31.28 -18.66
N TYR A 337 -31.28 -30.80 -19.51
CA TYR A 337 -31.01 -31.42 -20.81
C TYR A 337 -30.49 -32.86 -20.66
N VAL A 338 -29.54 -33.08 -19.75
CA VAL A 338 -28.97 -34.41 -19.50
C VAL A 338 -30.03 -35.36 -18.96
N ASP A 339 -30.84 -34.91 -18.01
CA ASP A 339 -31.93 -35.72 -17.43
C ASP A 339 -32.99 -36.07 -18.49
N THR A 340 -33.38 -35.11 -19.35
CA THR A 340 -34.33 -35.36 -20.44
C THR A 340 -33.79 -36.38 -21.44
N VAL A 341 -32.53 -36.24 -21.88
CA VAL A 341 -31.91 -37.20 -22.80
C VAL A 341 -31.83 -38.60 -22.18
N ALA A 342 -31.45 -38.69 -20.90
CA ALA A 342 -31.38 -39.96 -20.19
C ALA A 342 -32.76 -40.62 -20.07
N ASN A 343 -33.78 -39.88 -19.62
CA ASN A 343 -35.13 -40.42 -19.45
C ASN A 343 -35.72 -40.89 -20.77
N ASN A 344 -35.62 -40.10 -21.85
CA ASN A 344 -36.16 -40.48 -23.14
C ASN A 344 -35.43 -41.69 -23.75
N LEU A 345 -34.13 -41.86 -23.47
CA LEU A 345 -33.40 -43.05 -23.89
C LEU A 345 -33.87 -44.29 -23.11
N PHE A 346 -34.12 -44.17 -21.80
CA PHE A 346 -34.71 -45.25 -21.02
C PHE A 346 -36.10 -45.62 -21.52
N GLU A 347 -36.95 -44.65 -21.83
CA GLU A 347 -38.25 -44.89 -22.47
C GLU A 347 -38.11 -45.65 -23.80
N GLY A 348 -37.17 -45.24 -24.68
CA GLY A 348 -36.91 -45.95 -25.93
C GLY A 348 -36.41 -47.40 -25.75
N ILE A 349 -35.64 -47.68 -24.70
CA ILE A 349 -35.22 -49.04 -24.33
C ILE A 349 -36.43 -49.85 -23.84
N GLU A 350 -37.30 -49.24 -23.03
CA GLU A 350 -38.52 -49.88 -22.56
C GLU A 350 -39.46 -50.23 -23.72
N ASP A 351 -39.67 -49.29 -24.63
CA ASP A 351 -40.44 -49.43 -25.87
C ASP A 351 -39.94 -50.59 -26.74
N SER A 352 -38.64 -50.63 -27.02
CA SER A 352 -38.04 -51.67 -27.86
C SER A 352 -38.21 -53.08 -27.25
N ASN A 353 -38.06 -53.19 -25.94
CA ASN A 353 -38.22 -54.46 -25.22
C ASN A 353 -39.68 -54.90 -25.14
N ALA A 354 -40.62 -53.96 -24.92
CA ALA A 354 -42.05 -54.26 -24.93
C ALA A 354 -42.50 -54.80 -26.31
N MET A 355 -42.07 -54.15 -27.41
CA MET A 355 -42.35 -54.63 -28.77
C MET A 355 -41.73 -56.00 -29.04
N SER A 356 -40.48 -56.21 -28.62
CA SER A 356 -39.79 -57.49 -28.79
C SER A 356 -40.47 -58.62 -28.03
N ALA A 357 -40.93 -58.35 -26.80
CA ALA A 357 -41.72 -59.29 -26.01
C ALA A 357 -43.06 -59.63 -26.69
N ALA A 358 -43.73 -58.63 -27.29
CA ALA A 358 -44.95 -58.85 -28.05
C ALA A 358 -44.70 -59.75 -29.27
N LEU A 359 -43.69 -59.43 -30.10
CA LEU A 359 -43.30 -60.18 -31.30
C LEU A 359 -42.86 -61.63 -31.00
N ALA A 360 -42.31 -61.88 -29.80
CA ALA A 360 -41.89 -63.21 -29.38
C ALA A 360 -43.07 -64.15 -29.13
N ALA A 361 -44.25 -63.63 -28.79
CA ALA A 361 -45.46 -64.41 -28.59
C ALA A 361 -46.14 -64.81 -29.93
N LEU A 362 -45.67 -64.28 -31.06
CA LEU A 362 -46.22 -64.60 -32.37
C LEU A 362 -45.88 -66.03 -32.81
N PRO A 363 -46.76 -66.68 -33.59
CA PRO A 363 -46.51 -68.03 -34.06
C PRO A 363 -45.30 -68.10 -34.98
N ASN A 364 -44.49 -69.16 -34.85
CA ASN A 364 -43.35 -69.39 -35.72
C ASN A 364 -43.59 -70.46 -36.80
N THR A 365 -44.65 -71.27 -36.68
CA THR A 365 -45.05 -72.33 -37.61
C THR A 365 -46.57 -72.48 -37.65
N ALA A 366 -47.12 -73.13 -38.68
CA ALA A 366 -48.56 -73.38 -38.83
C ALA A 366 -48.88 -74.89 -38.92
N PRO A 367 -48.87 -75.64 -37.79
CA PRO A 367 -48.92 -77.11 -37.80
C PRO A 367 -50.21 -77.72 -38.37
N ASP A 368 -51.35 -76.99 -38.34
CA ASP A 368 -52.67 -77.53 -38.71
C ASP A 368 -53.47 -76.66 -39.70
N ALA A 369 -52.85 -75.63 -40.27
CA ALA A 369 -53.48 -74.69 -41.20
C ALA A 369 -52.47 -74.19 -42.26
N GLU A 370 -52.96 -73.75 -43.42
CA GLU A 370 -52.12 -73.16 -44.47
C GLU A 370 -51.41 -71.88 -43.99
N ALA A 371 -52.09 -71.09 -43.16
CA ALA A 371 -51.52 -69.98 -42.42
C ALA A 371 -52.11 -69.96 -41.00
N TYR A 372 -51.27 -69.67 -40.02
CA TYR A 372 -51.67 -69.52 -38.62
C TYR A 372 -51.27 -68.14 -38.12
N CYS A 373 -52.28 -67.31 -37.88
CA CYS A 373 -52.12 -65.93 -37.42
C CYS A 373 -52.39 -65.84 -35.91
N GLY A 374 -51.59 -65.05 -35.22
CA GLY A 374 -51.71 -64.80 -33.80
C GLY A 374 -51.42 -63.34 -33.46
N GLY A 375 -51.81 -62.96 -32.25
CA GLY A 375 -51.44 -61.69 -31.64
C GLY A 375 -50.64 -61.91 -30.38
N GLY A 376 -49.81 -60.94 -30.03
CA GLY A 376 -48.99 -60.94 -28.82
C GLY A 376 -49.07 -59.60 -28.12
N LEU A 377 -49.05 -59.62 -26.79
CA LEU A 377 -48.87 -58.43 -25.96
C LEU A 377 -47.51 -58.52 -25.28
N GLY A 378 -46.84 -57.39 -25.16
CA GLY A 378 -45.55 -57.29 -24.49
C GLY A 378 -45.51 -56.07 -23.59
N SER A 379 -44.87 -56.21 -22.43
CA SER A 379 -44.67 -55.11 -21.49
C SER A 379 -43.29 -55.22 -20.88
N TYR A 380 -42.62 -54.09 -20.75
CA TYR A 380 -41.32 -53.95 -20.11
C TYR A 380 -41.20 -52.53 -19.55
N GLY A 381 -40.86 -52.39 -18.26
CA GLY A 381 -40.92 -51.10 -17.58
C GLY A 381 -42.34 -50.52 -17.59
N ASN A 382 -42.49 -49.26 -18.00
CA ASN A 382 -43.78 -48.60 -18.17
C ASN A 382 -44.35 -48.73 -19.59
N SER A 383 -43.60 -49.32 -20.52
CA SER A 383 -44.02 -49.46 -21.91
C SER A 383 -44.84 -50.73 -22.16
N GLN A 384 -45.77 -50.64 -23.11
CA GLN A 384 -46.66 -51.71 -23.53
C GLN A 384 -46.78 -51.71 -25.06
N ALA A 385 -46.75 -52.90 -25.65
CA ALA A 385 -46.88 -53.09 -27.08
C ALA A 385 -47.85 -54.22 -27.40
N PHE A 386 -48.50 -54.12 -28.55
CA PHE A 386 -49.21 -55.23 -29.15
C PHE A 386 -48.53 -55.63 -30.46
N SER A 387 -48.76 -56.86 -30.90
CA SER A 387 -48.22 -57.38 -32.14
C SER A 387 -49.22 -58.29 -32.82
N LEU A 388 -49.11 -58.37 -34.14
CA LEU A 388 -49.88 -59.25 -34.99
C LEU A 388 -48.93 -59.88 -36.01
N GLY A 389 -49.12 -61.16 -36.27
CA GLY A 389 -48.31 -61.84 -37.28
C GLY A 389 -48.84 -63.22 -37.60
N CYS A 390 -48.32 -63.78 -38.69
CA CYS A 390 -48.71 -65.09 -39.16
C CYS A 390 -47.48 -65.93 -39.51
N ALA A 391 -47.63 -67.24 -39.38
CA ALA A 391 -46.69 -68.21 -39.92
C ALA A 391 -47.40 -69.08 -40.96
N SER A 392 -46.64 -69.60 -41.92
CA SER A 392 -47.10 -70.55 -42.91
C SER A 392 -46.05 -71.64 -43.09
N ASN A 393 -46.48 -72.90 -43.04
CA ASN A 393 -45.64 -74.03 -43.38
C ASN A 393 -45.71 -74.23 -44.90
N ILE A 394 -44.65 -73.84 -45.61
CA ILE A 394 -44.55 -74.02 -47.06
C ILE A 394 -44.45 -75.52 -47.39
N ASN A 395 -43.74 -76.27 -46.53
CA ASN A 395 -43.72 -77.73 -46.53
C ASN A 395 -43.41 -78.24 -45.11
N ASP A 396 -43.34 -79.56 -44.96
CA ASP A 396 -43.10 -80.22 -43.66
C ASP A 396 -41.80 -79.77 -42.95
N ASN A 397 -40.80 -79.36 -43.73
CA ASN A 397 -39.47 -79.01 -43.26
C ASN A 397 -39.18 -77.50 -43.32
N PHE A 398 -40.03 -76.69 -43.94
CA PHE A 398 -39.78 -75.27 -44.14
C PHE A 398 -41.02 -74.43 -43.80
N ALA A 399 -40.83 -73.50 -42.88
CA ALA A 399 -41.86 -72.55 -42.47
C ALA A 399 -41.32 -71.12 -42.57
N VAL A 400 -42.20 -70.19 -42.89
CA VAL A 400 -41.94 -68.75 -42.86
C VAL A 400 -42.85 -68.09 -41.84
N ASN A 401 -42.37 -67.05 -41.17
CA ASN A 401 -43.16 -66.22 -40.26
C ASN A 401 -42.90 -64.74 -40.52
N PHE A 402 -43.96 -63.95 -40.37
CA PHE A 402 -43.91 -62.50 -40.45
C PHE A 402 -44.78 -61.91 -39.35
N GLY A 403 -44.40 -60.74 -38.85
CA GLY A 403 -45.15 -60.04 -37.82
C GLY A 403 -44.75 -58.58 -37.72
N ALA A 404 -45.66 -57.79 -37.18
CA ALA A 404 -45.43 -56.40 -36.84
C ALA A 404 -45.86 -56.17 -35.39
N SER A 405 -45.15 -55.30 -34.69
CA SER A 405 -45.54 -54.81 -33.37
C SER A 405 -45.67 -53.31 -33.41
N LYS A 406 -46.58 -52.79 -32.58
CA LYS A 406 -46.81 -51.38 -32.37
C LYS A 406 -46.94 -51.10 -30.88
N LEU A 407 -46.33 -50.03 -30.43
CA LEU A 407 -46.48 -49.52 -29.07
C LEU A 407 -47.92 -49.05 -28.81
N SER A 408 -48.38 -49.19 -27.57
CA SER A 408 -49.65 -48.60 -27.13
C SER A 408 -49.52 -47.10 -26.89
N SER A 409 -48.31 -46.62 -26.60
CA SER A 409 -47.89 -45.23 -26.58
C SER A 409 -47.21 -44.85 -27.90
N GLY A 410 -47.02 -43.55 -28.18
CA GLY A 410 -46.11 -43.15 -29.25
C GLY A 410 -44.65 -43.51 -28.91
N GLY A 411 -43.76 -43.57 -29.90
CA GLY A 411 -42.35 -43.88 -29.68
C GLY A 411 -41.61 -42.73 -28.97
N ALA A 412 -40.64 -43.08 -28.12
CA ALA A 412 -39.78 -42.11 -27.45
C ALA A 412 -38.93 -41.26 -28.42
N SER A 413 -38.48 -40.08 -27.99
CA SER A 413 -37.61 -39.21 -28.81
C SER A 413 -36.38 -38.72 -28.03
N VAL A 414 -35.18 -38.86 -28.60
CA VAL A 414 -33.92 -38.43 -27.98
C VAL A 414 -33.26 -37.37 -28.85
N GLY A 415 -33.27 -36.12 -28.38
CA GLY A 415 -32.75 -34.99 -29.14
C GLY A 415 -33.53 -34.79 -30.44
N ASN A 416 -32.83 -34.89 -31.59
CA ASN A 416 -33.43 -34.78 -32.92
C ASN A 416 -33.74 -36.15 -33.56
N ARG A 417 -33.79 -37.22 -32.77
CA ARG A 417 -34.09 -38.58 -33.24
C ARG A 417 -35.35 -39.09 -32.57
N GLU A 418 -36.28 -39.58 -33.38
CA GLU A 418 -37.48 -40.27 -32.93
C GLU A 418 -37.25 -41.77 -33.08
N PHE A 419 -37.60 -42.55 -32.05
CA PHE A 419 -37.67 -44.00 -32.14
C PHE A 419 -39.00 -44.37 -32.80
N ASP A 420 -38.94 -45.32 -33.75
CA ASP A 420 -40.15 -45.83 -34.40
C ASP A 420 -41.09 -46.46 -33.36
N ASP A 421 -42.39 -46.17 -33.47
CA ASP A 421 -43.44 -46.75 -32.62
C ASP A 421 -43.87 -48.15 -33.08
N TYR A 422 -43.17 -48.71 -34.07
CA TYR A 422 -43.43 -50.01 -34.66
C TYR A 422 -42.14 -50.80 -34.89
N SER A 423 -42.26 -52.12 -34.92
CA SER A 423 -41.17 -53.05 -35.25
C SER A 423 -41.66 -54.17 -36.13
N LEU A 424 -40.81 -54.68 -37.01
CA LEU A 424 -41.14 -55.72 -37.98
C LEU A 424 -40.26 -56.95 -37.75
N LYS A 425 -40.87 -58.13 -37.78
CA LYS A 425 -40.21 -59.44 -37.70
C LYS A 425 -40.53 -60.22 -38.97
N ALA A 426 -39.49 -60.75 -39.62
CA ALA A 426 -39.62 -61.76 -40.66
C ALA A 426 -38.57 -62.84 -40.39
N GLY A 427 -38.97 -64.10 -40.52
CA GLY A 427 -38.10 -65.23 -40.23
C GLY A 427 -38.50 -66.48 -40.98
N PHE A 428 -37.60 -67.45 -40.99
CA PHE A 428 -37.84 -68.77 -41.53
C PHE A 428 -37.32 -69.83 -40.58
N ILE A 429 -37.89 -71.02 -40.66
CA ILE A 429 -37.47 -72.21 -39.90
C ILE A 429 -37.29 -73.34 -40.89
N TYR A 430 -36.11 -73.98 -40.83
CA TYR A 430 -35.83 -75.21 -41.59
C TYR A 430 -35.54 -76.37 -40.63
N LYS A 431 -36.32 -77.44 -40.69
CA LYS A 431 -36.17 -78.62 -39.83
C LYS A 431 -35.14 -79.58 -40.42
N ILE A 432 -33.98 -79.70 -39.76
CA ILE A 432 -32.91 -80.64 -40.13
C ILE A 432 -33.15 -81.98 -39.43
N GLY A 433 -33.09 -83.09 -40.17
CA GLY A 433 -33.27 -84.45 -39.63
C GLY A 433 -34.73 -84.91 -39.47
N TYR A 434 -35.70 -84.12 -39.92
CA TYR A 434 -37.13 -84.45 -39.85
C TYR A 434 -37.53 -85.48 -40.92
N LYS A 435 -38.15 -86.60 -40.50
CA LYS A 435 -38.75 -87.61 -41.38
C LYS A 435 -40.28 -87.44 -41.35
N PRO A 436 -40.92 -87.00 -42.44
CA PRO A 436 -42.35 -86.72 -42.43
C PRO A 436 -43.16 -88.00 -42.22
N SER A 437 -44.05 -88.02 -41.22
CA SER A 437 -45.09 -89.04 -41.13
C SER A 437 -46.24 -88.62 -42.04
N LYS A 438 -46.62 -89.48 -42.99
CA LYS A 438 -47.77 -89.26 -43.89
C LYS A 438 -49.03 -88.97 -43.07
N SER A 439 -49.38 -87.69 -42.97
CA SER A 439 -50.64 -87.20 -42.43
C SER A 439 -51.46 -86.66 -43.59
N SER A 440 -52.58 -87.31 -43.85
CA SER A 440 -53.54 -86.99 -44.90
C SER A 440 -54.36 -85.75 -44.54
N LYS A 441 -54.23 -84.67 -45.31
CA LYS A 441 -55.34 -83.75 -45.56
C LYS A 441 -55.42 -83.48 -47.05
N SER A 442 -56.34 -84.20 -47.72
CA SER A 442 -56.88 -83.79 -49.00
C SER A 442 -57.81 -82.61 -48.75
N ASN A 443 -57.62 -81.50 -49.46
CA ASN A 443 -58.68 -80.60 -49.95
C ASN A 443 -58.09 -79.35 -50.65
N THR A 444 -57.04 -79.53 -51.46
CA THR A 444 -56.52 -78.47 -52.33
C THR A 444 -57.48 -78.09 -53.46
N ALA A 445 -58.45 -78.95 -53.81
CA ALA A 445 -59.43 -78.65 -54.86
C ALA A 445 -60.63 -77.79 -54.40
N ALA A 446 -60.95 -77.79 -53.09
CA ALA A 446 -62.07 -77.01 -52.56
C ALA A 446 -61.70 -75.54 -52.33
N LEU A 447 -60.45 -75.25 -51.95
CA LEU A 447 -59.99 -73.89 -51.68
C LEU A 447 -59.82 -73.04 -52.94
N GLU A 448 -59.37 -73.60 -54.06
CA GLU A 448 -59.28 -72.86 -55.33
C GLU A 448 -60.67 -72.39 -55.80
N THR A 449 -61.71 -73.19 -55.55
CA THR A 449 -63.09 -72.87 -55.95
C THR A 449 -63.69 -71.75 -55.08
N GLU A 450 -63.36 -71.72 -53.78
CA GLU A 450 -63.82 -70.68 -52.86
C GLU A 450 -63.08 -69.35 -53.10
N LEU A 451 -61.77 -69.39 -53.43
CA LEU A 451 -60.96 -68.21 -53.74
C LEU A 451 -61.46 -67.49 -55.01
N TYR A 452 -61.82 -68.24 -56.05
CA TYR A 452 -62.41 -67.67 -57.27
C TYR A 452 -63.79 -67.05 -57.02
N ARG A 453 -64.61 -67.65 -56.16
CA ARG A 453 -65.92 -67.08 -55.78
C ARG A 453 -65.78 -65.82 -54.92
N GLN A 454 -64.81 -65.80 -54.01
CA GLN A 454 -64.59 -64.65 -53.13
C GLN A 454 -63.99 -63.46 -53.91
N GLN A 455 -63.07 -63.71 -54.84
CA GLN A 455 -62.52 -62.67 -55.74
C GLN A 455 -63.58 -62.12 -56.72
N ALA A 456 -64.51 -62.95 -57.17
CA ALA A 456 -65.67 -62.51 -57.97
C ALA A 456 -66.66 -61.68 -57.14
N SER A 457 -66.92 -62.06 -55.88
CA SER A 457 -67.78 -61.27 -54.99
C SER A 457 -67.19 -59.92 -54.62
N LEU A 458 -65.86 -59.81 -54.45
CA LEU A 458 -65.17 -58.55 -54.17
C LEU A 458 -65.17 -57.60 -55.38
N ARG A 459 -64.97 -58.13 -56.60
CA ARG A 459 -65.15 -57.33 -57.84
C ARG A 459 -66.59 -56.84 -58.01
N ALA A 460 -67.58 -57.68 -57.72
CA ALA A 460 -68.99 -57.29 -57.77
C ALA A 460 -69.37 -56.25 -56.70
N ILE A 461 -68.68 -56.22 -55.56
CA ILE A 461 -68.85 -55.18 -54.54
C ILE A 461 -68.17 -53.86 -54.99
N ALA A 462 -66.96 -53.92 -55.54
CA ALA A 462 -66.26 -52.75 -56.08
C ALA A 462 -67.04 -52.07 -57.23
N GLU A 463 -67.63 -52.84 -58.14
CA GLU A 463 -68.50 -52.31 -59.21
C GLU A 463 -69.81 -51.70 -58.67
N LYS A 464 -70.33 -52.20 -57.54
CA LYS A 464 -71.50 -51.62 -56.86
C LYS A 464 -71.18 -50.29 -56.17
N GLU A 465 -69.97 -50.12 -55.65
CA GLU A 465 -69.52 -48.84 -55.08
C GLU A 465 -69.36 -47.78 -56.18
N ASP A 466 -68.74 -48.11 -57.30
CA ASP A 466 -68.58 -47.20 -58.44
C ASP A 466 -69.94 -46.76 -59.05
N TYR A 467 -70.91 -47.66 -59.10
CA TYR A 467 -72.29 -47.33 -59.51
C TYR A 467 -72.99 -46.40 -58.51
N LYS A 468 -72.78 -46.59 -57.21
CA LYS A 468 -73.34 -45.71 -56.16
C LYS A 468 -72.73 -44.32 -56.23
N ASP A 469 -71.42 -44.21 -56.38
CA ASP A 469 -70.72 -42.92 -56.48
C ASP A 469 -71.16 -42.14 -57.72
N THR A 470 -71.33 -42.83 -58.86
CA THR A 470 -71.87 -42.22 -60.08
C THR A 470 -73.31 -41.72 -59.89
N LYS A 471 -74.15 -42.45 -59.16
CA LYS A 471 -75.53 -42.04 -58.85
C LYS A 471 -75.60 -40.89 -57.84
N ILE A 472 -74.72 -40.88 -56.85
CA ILE A 472 -74.59 -39.78 -55.88
C ILE A 472 -74.21 -38.49 -56.63
N ALA A 473 -73.21 -38.54 -57.51
CA ALA A 473 -72.83 -37.41 -58.35
C ALA A 473 -73.98 -36.93 -59.27
N GLU A 474 -74.80 -37.86 -59.80
CA GLU A 474 -75.99 -37.50 -60.59
C GLU A 474 -77.06 -36.78 -59.73
N TYR A 475 -77.29 -37.25 -58.50
CA TYR A 475 -78.25 -36.63 -57.58
C TYR A 475 -77.79 -35.26 -57.09
N GLU A 476 -76.50 -35.09 -56.78
CA GLU A 476 -75.92 -33.78 -56.44
C GLU A 476 -76.09 -32.76 -57.57
N LYS A 477 -75.86 -33.19 -58.82
CA LYS A 477 -76.06 -32.33 -60.00
C LYS A 477 -77.52 -31.93 -60.20
N ARG A 478 -78.47 -32.82 -59.86
CA ARG A 478 -79.92 -32.50 -59.89
C ARG A 478 -80.31 -31.55 -58.75
N LEU A 479 -79.75 -31.72 -57.56
CA LEU A 479 -79.96 -30.83 -56.41
C LEU A 479 -79.45 -29.41 -56.71
N ALA A 480 -78.22 -29.27 -57.21
CA ALA A 480 -77.67 -27.96 -57.59
C ALA A 480 -78.54 -27.25 -58.66
N LYS A 481 -79.12 -28.01 -59.59
CA LYS A 481 -80.02 -27.47 -60.61
C LYS A 481 -81.37 -27.01 -60.01
N LEU A 482 -81.89 -27.74 -59.03
CA LEU A 482 -83.11 -27.37 -58.30
C LEU A 482 -82.89 -26.14 -57.42
N GLU A 483 -81.73 -26.02 -56.78
CA GLU A 483 -81.34 -24.83 -55.99
C GLU A 483 -81.22 -23.59 -56.88
N ASP A 484 -80.57 -23.68 -58.05
CA ASP A 484 -80.50 -22.57 -59.02
C ASP A 484 -81.90 -22.16 -59.53
N GLN A 485 -82.80 -23.14 -59.74
CA GLN A 485 -84.19 -22.85 -60.11
C GLN A 485 -84.96 -22.17 -58.97
N LEU A 486 -84.73 -22.57 -57.72
CA LEU A 486 -85.36 -21.97 -56.54
C LEU A 486 -84.85 -20.55 -56.29
N GLU A 487 -83.56 -20.29 -56.50
CA GLU A 487 -82.93 -18.97 -56.42
C GLU A 487 -83.55 -18.03 -57.47
N LYS A 488 -83.65 -18.49 -58.73
CA LYS A 488 -84.31 -17.74 -59.81
C LYS A 488 -85.79 -17.47 -59.52
N LEU A 489 -86.51 -18.43 -58.93
CA LEU A 489 -87.90 -18.25 -58.53
C LEU A 489 -88.06 -17.24 -57.38
N LYS A 490 -87.14 -17.26 -56.39
CA LYS A 490 -87.10 -16.25 -55.31
C LYS A 490 -86.87 -14.84 -55.87
N VAL A 491 -85.92 -14.69 -56.79
CA VAL A 491 -85.64 -13.40 -57.44
C VAL A 491 -86.86 -12.92 -58.24
N ALA A 492 -87.53 -13.81 -58.97
CA ALA A 492 -88.76 -13.48 -59.71
C ALA A 492 -89.93 -13.09 -58.77
N MET A 493 -90.11 -13.77 -57.64
CA MET A 493 -91.13 -13.41 -56.64
C MET A 493 -90.82 -12.09 -55.94
N LEU A 494 -89.55 -11.79 -55.64
CA LEU A 494 -89.13 -10.51 -55.07
C LEU A 494 -89.32 -9.34 -56.05
N ALA A 495 -89.10 -9.58 -57.36
CA ALA A 495 -89.38 -8.60 -58.40
C ALA A 495 -90.90 -8.38 -58.58
N GLY A 496 -91.68 -9.45 -58.62
CA GLY A 496 -93.15 -9.37 -58.73
C GLY A 496 -93.83 -8.71 -57.53
N ASN A 497 -93.32 -8.92 -56.30
CA ASN A 497 -93.85 -8.24 -55.11
C ASN A 497 -93.58 -6.73 -55.10
N LYS A 498 -92.49 -6.27 -55.75
CA LYS A 498 -92.21 -4.83 -55.91
C LYS A 498 -93.15 -4.18 -56.94
N GLU A 499 -93.53 -4.89 -58.00
CA GLU A 499 -94.56 -4.39 -58.94
C GLU A 499 -95.96 -4.36 -58.29
N LEU A 500 -96.33 -5.39 -57.51
CA LEU A 500 -97.64 -5.45 -56.83
C LEU A 500 -97.81 -4.39 -55.71
N ALA A 501 -96.73 -4.05 -55.00
CA ALA A 501 -96.74 -2.96 -54.01
C ALA A 501 -96.85 -1.56 -54.65
N SER A 502 -96.54 -1.42 -55.96
CA SER A 502 -96.65 -0.14 -56.69
C SER A 502 -98.03 0.10 -57.32
N LEU A 503 -98.91 -0.92 -57.33
CA LEU A 503 -100.27 -0.87 -57.86
C LEU A 503 -101.36 -0.67 -56.77
N ALA A 504 -100.96 -0.55 -55.50
CA ALA A 504 -101.87 -0.37 -54.36
C ALA A 504 -101.74 1.02 -53.69
N LYS A 505 -101.43 2.07 -54.46
CA LYS A 505 -101.46 3.46 -54.02
C LYS A 505 -102.35 4.32 -54.90
#